data_AF-A0A7W1DV99-F1
#
_entry.id   AF-A0A7W1DV99-F1
#
_cell.length_a   1.000
_cell.length_b   1.000
_cell.length_c   1.000
_cell.angle_alpha   90.00
_cell.angle_beta   90.00
_cell.angle_gamma   90.00
#
_symmetry.space_group_name_H-M   'P 1'
#
loop_
_entity.id
_entity.type
_entity.pdbx_description
1 polymer ?
#
loop_
_entity_poly.entity_id
_entity_poly.type
_entity_poly.pdbx_seq_one_letter_code
_entity_poly.pdbx_strand_id
1 'polypeptide(L)'
;MSAERSVDAPAEASSSRPWSSDDTVVKRGQGESTNPFARIRVIGVGGAGGNAINRMVDSGVDGIEFVAVNTDAQALLSSDAPIYVRIGDKLTKGLGAGGRPEIGERAAEESAE
;
A
#
# COMPACT_ATOMS: atom_id res chain seq x y z
N MET A 1 32.23 -59.57 -7.54
CA MET A 1 32.84 -58.89 -6.37
C MET A 1 31.85 -57.82 -5.95
N SER A 2 30.92 -58.14 -5.04
CA SER A 2 31.06 -57.97 -3.58
C SER A 2 31.13 -56.47 -3.24
N ALA A 3 30.29 -55.86 -2.39
CA ALA A 3 29.40 -56.39 -1.36
C ALA A 3 28.26 -55.41 -1.01
N GLU A 4 27.25 -55.97 -0.35
CA GLU A 4 26.14 -55.38 0.42
C GLU A 4 26.69 -54.56 1.64
N ARG A 5 26.01 -53.71 2.41
CA ARG A 5 24.65 -53.74 2.98
C ARG A 5 24.37 -52.43 3.79
N SER A 6 23.13 -51.93 3.71
CA SER A 6 22.27 -51.29 4.75
C SER A 6 22.83 -50.53 5.97
N VAL A 7 22.28 -49.34 6.24
CA VAL A 7 21.57 -48.99 7.51
C VAL A 7 20.56 -47.84 7.28
N ASP A 8 19.47 -47.87 8.05
CA ASP A 8 18.14 -47.27 7.92
C ASP A 8 17.94 -45.74 8.14
N ALA A 9 16.96 -45.19 7.38
CA ALA A 9 15.89 -44.20 7.67
C ALA A 9 16.11 -42.76 8.25
N PRO A 10 15.13 -41.83 8.02
CA PRO A 10 15.36 -40.39 7.81
C PRO A 10 14.90 -39.45 8.94
N ALA A 11 15.29 -38.18 8.86
CA ALA A 11 14.60 -37.06 9.52
C ALA A 11 14.62 -35.80 8.63
N GLU A 12 13.40 -35.29 8.43
CA GLU A 12 12.84 -34.06 7.87
C GLU A 12 13.76 -32.80 7.89
N ALA A 13 13.63 -31.79 7.03
CA ALA A 13 12.40 -31.19 6.53
C ALA A 13 12.58 -30.26 5.31
N SER A 14 11.51 -30.21 4.54
CA SER A 14 10.98 -29.09 3.73
C SER A 14 11.57 -28.80 2.35
N SER A 15 11.03 -29.56 1.39
CA SER A 15 10.93 -29.24 -0.02
C SER A 15 9.89 -28.13 -0.27
N SER A 16 10.25 -27.15 -1.11
CA SER A 16 9.47 -26.67 -2.26
C SER A 16 7.95 -26.40 -2.09
N ARG A 17 7.50 -25.17 -2.36
CA ARG A 17 6.81 -24.77 -3.61
C ARG A 17 6.14 -23.39 -3.49
N PRO A 18 5.97 -22.69 -4.64
CA PRO A 18 5.42 -21.34 -4.70
C PRO A 18 3.92 -21.33 -4.37
N TRP A 19 3.48 -20.21 -3.81
CA TRP A 19 2.11 -19.88 -3.44
C TRP A 19 1.09 -20.43 -4.45
N SER A 20 0.32 -21.44 -4.02
CA SER A 20 -0.81 -22.00 -4.76
C SER A 20 -2.09 -21.33 -4.29
N SER A 21 -2.72 -20.61 -5.20
CA SER A 21 -4.08 -20.10 -5.09
C SER A 21 -5.08 -21.24 -5.18
N ASP A 22 -5.38 -21.89 -4.05
CA ASP A 22 -6.54 -22.77 -3.90
C ASP A 22 -7.29 -22.42 -2.61
N ASP A 23 -8.03 -21.31 -2.72
CA ASP A 23 -9.00 -20.86 -1.72
C ASP A 23 -10.25 -21.74 -1.83
N THR A 24 -10.15 -22.98 -1.33
CA THR A 24 -11.26 -23.94 -1.35
C THR A 24 -11.98 -23.96 -0.01
N VAL A 25 -13.02 -23.12 0.09
CA VAL A 25 -14.22 -23.26 0.92
C VAL A 25 -14.02 -23.27 2.45
N VAL A 26 -14.27 -22.11 3.05
CA VAL A 26 -14.97 -22.02 4.34
C VAL A 26 -16.18 -21.11 4.22
N LYS A 27 -17.35 -21.69 3.91
CA LYS A 27 -18.65 -21.07 4.22
C LYS A 27 -18.89 -21.18 5.73
N ARG A 28 -18.61 -20.11 6.50
CA ARG A 28 -19.25 -19.90 7.80
C ARG A 28 -19.40 -18.40 8.09
N GLY A 29 -20.65 -17.98 8.27
CA GLY A 29 -21.10 -16.89 9.14
C GLY A 29 -20.61 -15.49 8.79
N GLN A 30 -21.53 -14.62 8.36
CA GLN A 30 -21.29 -13.19 8.40
C GLN A 30 -21.02 -12.75 9.85
N GLY A 31 -19.81 -12.26 10.08
CA GLY A 31 -19.33 -11.67 11.32
C GLY A 31 -17.95 -11.13 10.98
N GLU A 32 -17.77 -9.82 11.14
CA GLU A 32 -16.58 -9.06 10.75
C GLU A 32 -15.30 -9.84 11.07
N SER A 33 -14.63 -10.31 10.02
CA SER A 33 -13.34 -10.96 10.15
C SER A 33 -12.36 -9.86 10.56
N THR A 34 -12.02 -9.83 11.84
CA THR A 34 -10.79 -9.19 12.29
C THR A 34 -9.64 -9.96 11.64
N ASN A 35 -9.35 -9.58 10.40
CA ASN A 35 -8.19 -10.05 9.69
C ASN A 35 -6.99 -9.75 10.61
N PRO A 36 -6.26 -10.76 11.12
CA PRO A 36 -5.16 -10.53 12.07
C PRO A 36 -4.00 -9.75 11.46
N PHE A 37 -4.04 -9.48 10.14
CA PHE A 37 -3.08 -8.65 9.44
C PHE A 37 -3.41 -7.16 9.61
N ALA A 38 -2.42 -6.39 10.08
CA ALA A 38 -2.52 -4.94 10.17
C ALA A 38 -2.72 -4.32 8.79
N ARG A 39 -3.70 -3.43 8.66
CA ARG A 39 -3.93 -2.65 7.43
C ARG A 39 -2.94 -1.49 7.39
N ILE A 40 -1.97 -1.55 6.48
CA ILE A 40 -0.95 -0.50 6.33
C ILE A 40 -1.38 0.48 5.24
N ARG A 41 -1.34 1.76 5.59
CA ARG A 41 -1.56 2.88 4.65
C ARG A 41 -0.35 3.78 4.62
N VAL A 42 0.02 4.21 3.42
CA VAL A 42 1.06 5.21 3.21
C VAL A 42 0.43 6.44 2.59
N ILE A 43 0.54 7.56 3.30
CA ILE A 43 -0.01 8.84 2.85
C ILE A 43 1.13 9.76 2.42
N GLY A 44 1.13 10.14 1.15
CA GLY A 44 2.11 11.02 0.54
C GLY A 44 1.52 12.41 0.42
N VAL A 45 2.06 13.36 1.18
CA VAL A 45 1.57 14.75 1.20
C VAL A 45 2.45 15.65 0.34
N GLY A 46 1.80 16.45 -0.52
CA GLY A 46 2.47 17.40 -1.41
C GLY A 46 3.23 16.73 -2.57
N GLY A 47 3.95 17.54 -3.35
CA GLY A 47 4.65 17.04 -4.56
C GLY A 47 5.72 15.99 -4.26
N ALA A 48 6.56 16.22 -3.24
CA ALA A 48 7.61 15.27 -2.87
C ALA A 48 7.03 13.96 -2.30
N GLY A 49 5.95 14.04 -1.51
CA GLY A 49 5.26 12.87 -0.97
C GLY A 49 4.59 12.03 -2.06
N GLY A 50 3.93 12.67 -3.03
CA GLY A 50 3.37 11.99 -4.20
C GLY A 50 4.44 11.29 -5.03
N ASN A 51 5.56 11.96 -5.32
CA ASN A 51 6.67 11.35 -6.04
C ASN A 51 7.31 10.17 -5.27
N ALA A 52 7.32 10.21 -3.92
CA ALA A 52 7.77 9.07 -3.12
C ALA A 52 6.80 7.89 -3.26
N ILE A 53 5.49 8.13 -3.23
CA ILE A 53 4.49 7.09 -3.48
C ILE A 53 4.67 6.46 -4.85
N ASN A 54 4.80 7.26 -5.91
CA ASN A 54 4.97 6.73 -7.26
C ASN A 54 6.14 5.75 -7.34
N ARG A 55 7.28 6.07 -6.71
CA ARG A 55 8.43 5.14 -6.63
C ARG A 55 8.13 3.87 -5.84
N MET A 56 7.35 3.96 -4.77
CA MET A 56 6.94 2.78 -3.99
C MET A 56 6.02 1.87 -4.79
N VAL A 57 5.07 2.46 -5.51
CA VAL A 57 4.16 1.75 -6.43
C VAL A 57 4.97 1.07 -7.54
N ASP A 58 5.86 1.82 -8.21
CA ASP A 58 6.73 1.29 -9.27
C ASP A 58 7.64 0.16 -8.80
N SER A 59 8.10 0.21 -7.54
CA SER A 59 8.93 -0.83 -6.95
C SER A 59 8.16 -2.10 -6.56
N GLY A 60 6.83 -2.11 -6.68
CA GLY A 60 6.00 -3.28 -6.40
C GLY A 60 5.85 -3.59 -4.92
N VAL A 61 5.75 -2.57 -4.06
CA VAL A 61 5.53 -2.81 -2.62
C VAL A 61 4.08 -3.26 -2.39
N ASP A 62 3.90 -4.55 -2.12
CA ASP A 62 2.61 -5.18 -1.88
C ASP A 62 2.08 -4.96 -0.45
N GLY A 63 0.75 -5.09 -0.29
CA GLY A 63 0.09 -5.06 1.01
C GLY A 63 -0.07 -3.66 1.62
N ILE A 64 0.23 -2.61 0.86
CA ILE A 64 0.09 -1.20 1.27
C ILE A 64 -1.01 -0.52 0.46
N GLU A 65 -1.88 0.22 1.14
CA GLU A 65 -2.83 1.13 0.52
C GLU A 65 -2.21 2.54 0.42
N PHE A 66 -1.87 2.95 -0.81
CA PHE A 66 -1.24 4.24 -1.09
C PHE A 66 -2.29 5.35 -1.26
N VAL A 67 -2.06 6.48 -0.60
CA VAL A 67 -2.93 7.66 -0.63
C VAL A 67 -2.12 8.91 -0.94
N ALA A 68 -2.41 9.60 -2.05
CA ALA A 68 -1.80 10.89 -2.36
C ALA A 68 -2.67 12.05 -1.86
N VAL A 69 -2.06 13.04 -1.20
CA VAL A 69 -2.76 14.24 -0.70
C VAL A 69 -2.05 15.47 -1.22
N ASN A 70 -2.74 16.36 -1.91
CA ASN A 70 -2.13 17.59 -2.41
C ASN A 70 -3.15 18.72 -2.58
N THR A 71 -2.65 19.96 -2.60
CA THR A 71 -3.42 21.15 -2.99
C THR A 71 -3.42 21.36 -4.51
N ASP A 72 -2.41 20.84 -5.19
CA ASP A 72 -2.24 20.95 -6.64
C ASP A 72 -2.98 19.81 -7.36
N ALA A 73 -3.94 20.18 -8.21
CA ALA A 73 -4.74 19.23 -8.99
C ALA A 73 -3.91 18.52 -10.08
N GLN A 74 -2.95 19.21 -10.70
CA GLN A 74 -2.11 18.63 -11.74
C GLN A 74 -1.19 17.56 -11.14
N ALA A 75 -0.64 17.82 -9.97
CA ALA A 75 0.20 16.86 -9.27
C ALA A 75 -0.57 15.58 -8.88
N LEU A 76 -1.86 15.71 -8.49
CA LEU A 76 -2.70 14.54 -8.17
C LEU A 76 -3.08 13.75 -9.42
N LEU A 77 -3.31 14.41 -10.55
CA LEU A 77 -3.58 13.73 -11.82
C LEU A 77 -2.39 12.91 -12.33
N SER A 78 -1.17 13.28 -11.94
CA SER A 78 0.07 12.54 -12.25
C SER A 78 0.46 11.51 -11.18
N SER A 79 -0.36 11.29 -10.16
CA SER A 79 -0.08 10.35 -9.07
C SER A 79 -0.42 8.92 -9.47
N ASP A 80 0.46 7.97 -9.15
CA ASP A 80 0.21 6.53 -9.34
C ASP A 80 -0.55 5.91 -8.16
N ALA A 81 -0.78 6.70 -7.09
CA ALA A 81 -1.61 6.28 -5.97
C ALA A 81 -3.06 6.00 -6.42
N PRO A 82 -3.66 4.84 -6.06
CA PRO A 82 -5.04 4.52 -6.41
C PRO A 82 -6.06 5.39 -5.69
N ILE A 83 -5.69 5.95 -4.52
CA ILE A 83 -6.51 6.86 -3.75
C ILE A 83 -5.81 8.21 -3.72
N TYR A 84 -6.55 9.27 -4.00
CA TYR A 84 -6.04 10.63 -3.90
C TYR A 84 -7.07 11.57 -3.29
N VAL A 85 -6.59 12.57 -2.56
CA VAL A 85 -7.39 13.59 -1.90
C VAL A 85 -6.83 14.95 -2.26
N ARG A 86 -7.68 15.79 -2.86
CA ARG A 86 -7.36 17.20 -3.09
C ARG A 86 -7.85 18.02 -1.92
N ILE A 87 -6.95 18.80 -1.31
CA ILE A 87 -7.25 19.63 -0.14
C ILE A 87 -7.22 21.12 -0.50
N GLY A 88 -7.99 21.93 0.22
CA GLY A 88 -8.02 23.38 0.03
C GLY A 88 -8.58 23.81 -1.33
N ASP A 89 -9.66 23.18 -1.77
CA ASP A 89 -10.32 23.48 -3.05
C ASP A 89 -10.78 24.93 -3.15
N LYS A 90 -11.31 25.50 -2.06
CA LYS A 90 -11.78 26.90 -2.05
C LYS A 90 -10.60 27.86 -1.94
N LEU A 91 -9.55 27.47 -1.21
CA LEU A 91 -8.37 28.30 -0.95
C LEU A 91 -7.43 28.39 -2.16
N THR A 92 -7.10 27.24 -2.76
CA THR A 92 -6.04 27.13 -3.79
C THR A 92 -6.59 27.00 -5.20
N LYS A 93 -7.88 26.62 -5.34
CA LYS A 93 -8.53 26.35 -6.63
C LYS A 93 -7.77 25.30 -7.47
N GLY A 94 -7.05 24.39 -6.81
CA GLY A 94 -6.26 23.35 -7.46
C GLY A 94 -4.92 23.83 -8.02
N LEU A 95 -4.48 25.06 -7.75
CA LEU A 95 -3.20 25.61 -8.22
C LEU A 95 -2.02 25.33 -7.27
N GLY A 96 -2.29 24.70 -6.14
CA GLY A 96 -1.28 24.42 -5.12
C GLY A 96 -1.08 25.53 -4.10
N ALA A 97 -0.32 25.22 -3.05
CA ALA A 97 0.01 26.13 -1.96
C ALA A 97 1.12 27.15 -2.31
N GLY A 98 1.78 27.02 -3.46
CA GLY A 98 2.83 27.95 -3.90
C GLY A 98 4.06 28.02 -2.99
N GLY A 99 4.39 26.92 -2.29
CA GLY A 99 5.51 26.88 -1.33
C GLY A 99 5.26 27.60 -0.02
N ARG A 100 4.01 27.99 0.26
CA ARG A 100 3.60 28.71 1.47
C ARG A 100 2.99 27.74 2.49
N PRO A 101 3.69 27.40 3.59
CA PRO A 101 3.21 26.40 4.55
C PRO A 101 1.85 26.73 5.16
N GLU A 102 1.58 28.01 5.42
CA GLU A 102 0.33 28.48 6.01
C GLU A 102 -0.88 28.27 5.09
N ILE A 103 -0.67 28.22 3.77
CA ILE A 103 -1.73 27.85 2.82
C ILE A 103 -1.99 26.36 2.89
N GLY A 104 -0.94 25.54 2.99
CA GLY A 104 -1.06 24.08 3.13
C GLY A 104 -1.79 23.67 4.41
N GLU A 105 -1.46 24.31 5.53
CA GLU A 105 -2.13 24.09 6.81
C GLU A 105 -3.64 24.39 6.71
N ARG A 106 -3.99 25.61 6.27
CA ARG A 106 -5.39 26.01 6.09
C ARG A 106 -6.14 25.15 5.08
N ALA A 107 -5.47 24.68 4.04
CA ALA A 107 -6.05 23.77 3.06
C ALA A 107 -6.40 22.42 3.69
N ALA A 108 -5.55 21.91 4.58
CA ALA A 108 -5.81 20.67 5.31
C ALA A 108 -6.97 20.85 6.31
N GLU A 109 -7.02 21.97 7.03
CA GLU A 109 -8.12 22.29 7.94
C GLU A 109 -9.46 22.43 7.21
N GLU A 110 -9.47 23.08 6.03
CA GLU A 110 -10.67 23.21 5.18
C GLU A 110 -11.23 21.84 4.75
N SER A 111 -10.37 20.84 4.62
CA SER A 111 -10.67 19.51 4.08
C SER A 111 -10.51 18.40 5.10
N ALA A 112 -10.68 18.72 6.39
CA ALA A 112 -10.53 17.77 7.50
C ALA A 112 -11.70 16.77 7.64
N GLU A 113 -12.84 17.06 6.99
CA GLU A 113 -14.05 16.21 6.95
C GLU A 113 -14.11 15.34 5.70
#